data_AF-A0A3R9JI23-F1
#
_entry.id   AF-A0A3R9JI23-F1
#
_cell.length_a   1.000
_cell.length_b   1.000
_cell.length_c   1.000
_cell.angle_alpha   90.00
_cell.angle_beta   90.00
_cell.angle_gamma   90.00
#
_symmetry.space_group_name_H-M   'P 1'
#
loop_
_entity.id
_entity.type
_entity.pdbx_description
1 polymer ?
#
loop_
_entity_poly.entity_id
_entity_poly.type
_entity_poly.pdbx_seq_one_letter_code
_entity_poly.pdbx_strand_id
1 'polypeptide(L)'
;MANKKIKLTSPLSLKEVALESSQFDIPEKILVDFSKARASKKYKDGKPTDYIGSYVMFGIDERTAKAVNDGLIDQEDVKSIKIEVHGSFEEIEENIEFGGSLFVELLDVQVKADWVEGRNPGYKAVKLVASGLKLAMQV
;
A
#
# COMPACT_ATOMS: atom_id res chain seq x y z
N MET A 1 -23.81 0.92 -23.40
CA MET A 1 -22.60 1.34 -22.66
C MET A 1 -22.74 2.81 -22.29
N ALA A 2 -22.79 3.15 -21.01
CA ALA A 2 -22.89 4.55 -20.58
C ALA A 2 -21.65 5.33 -21.05
N ASN A 3 -21.88 6.55 -21.53
CA ASN A 3 -20.86 7.45 -22.06
C ASN A 3 -19.97 7.94 -20.90
N LYS A 4 -19.00 7.13 -20.46
CA LYS A 4 -18.09 7.41 -19.33
C LYS A 4 -16.97 8.40 -19.72
N LYS A 5 -17.27 9.46 -20.45
CA LYS A 5 -16.27 10.50 -20.77
C LYS A 5 -16.21 11.50 -19.62
N ILE A 6 -15.08 11.54 -18.92
CA ILE A 6 -14.80 12.56 -17.91
C ILE A 6 -14.49 13.88 -18.62
N LYS A 7 -15.15 14.97 -18.21
CA LYS A 7 -14.84 16.31 -18.72
C LYS A 7 -13.49 16.76 -18.17
N LEU A 8 -12.61 17.28 -19.03
CA LEU A 8 -11.29 17.80 -18.62
C LEU A 8 -11.36 18.97 -17.63
N THR A 9 -12.51 19.65 -17.59
CA THR A 9 -12.78 20.77 -16.68
C THR A 9 -13.42 20.32 -15.35
N SER A 10 -13.67 19.02 -15.18
CA SER A 10 -14.24 18.50 -13.94
C SER A 10 -13.21 18.59 -12.81
N PRO A 11 -13.59 18.96 -11.57
CA PRO A 11 -12.70 19.02 -10.41
C PRO A 11 -12.29 17.62 -9.88
N LEU A 12 -12.22 16.62 -10.78
CA LEU A 12 -11.95 15.24 -10.41
C LEU A 12 -10.55 15.11 -9.80
N SER A 13 -10.48 14.61 -8.57
CA SER A 13 -9.22 14.23 -7.96
C SER A 13 -8.82 12.85 -8.46
N LEU A 14 -7.80 12.77 -9.31
CA LEU A 14 -7.21 11.50 -9.75
C LEU A 14 -6.61 10.68 -8.60
N LYS A 15 -6.48 11.28 -7.41
CA LYS A 15 -6.00 10.60 -6.19
C LYS A 15 -7.00 9.57 -5.67
N GLU A 16 -8.28 9.82 -5.88
CA GLU A 16 -9.36 8.99 -5.34
C GLU A 16 -9.77 7.86 -6.28
N VAL A 17 -9.34 7.95 -7.55
CA VAL A 17 -9.71 7.01 -8.60
C VAL A 17 -8.89 5.73 -8.47
N ALA A 18 -9.59 4.60 -8.33
CA ALA A 18 -9.00 3.28 -8.51
C ALA A 18 -8.70 3.06 -10.00
N LEU A 19 -7.49 2.60 -10.28
CA LEU A 19 -7.07 2.16 -11.61
C LEU A 19 -7.64 0.77 -11.91
N GLU A 20 -7.71 0.40 -13.18
CA GLU A 20 -8.23 -0.90 -13.60
C GLU A 20 -7.27 -2.01 -13.14
N SER A 21 -7.65 -2.74 -12.09
CA SER A 21 -6.79 -3.72 -11.44
C SER A 21 -6.31 -4.83 -12.39
N SER A 22 -7.10 -5.19 -13.41
CA SER A 22 -6.72 -6.22 -14.38
C SER A 22 -5.51 -5.86 -15.25
N GLN A 23 -5.04 -4.61 -15.20
CA GLN A 23 -3.83 -4.15 -15.89
C GLN A 23 -2.56 -4.33 -15.07
N PHE A 24 -2.67 -4.80 -13.83
CA PHE A 24 -1.57 -4.93 -12.88
C PHE A 24 -1.43 -6.39 -12.43
N ASP A 25 -0.18 -6.81 -12.24
CA ASP A 25 0.13 -8.05 -11.53
C ASP A 25 0.14 -7.75 -10.03
N ILE A 26 -0.96 -8.07 -9.35
CA ILE A 26 -1.15 -7.80 -7.92
C ILE A 26 -0.75 -9.07 -7.16
N PRO A 27 0.29 -9.06 -6.32
CA PRO A 27 0.72 -10.24 -5.61
C PRO A 27 -0.34 -10.74 -4.63
N GLU A 28 -0.56 -12.05 -4.59
CA GLU A 28 -1.43 -12.67 -3.57
C GLU A 28 -0.81 -12.54 -2.17
N LYS A 29 0.51 -12.76 -2.07
CA LYS A 29 1.28 -12.66 -0.84
C LYS A 29 2.40 -11.64 -0.96
N ILE A 30 2.56 -10.83 0.08
CA ILE A 30 3.57 -9.78 0.14
C ILE A 30 4.35 -9.92 1.46
N LEU A 31 5.67 -9.98 1.39
CA LEU A 31 6.53 -9.85 2.56
C LEU A 31 6.59 -8.38 2.95
N VAL A 32 6.03 -8.04 4.11
CA VAL A 32 5.97 -6.67 4.64
C VAL A 32 6.88 -6.55 5.85
N ASP A 33 7.74 -5.54 5.85
CA ASP A 33 8.56 -5.15 7.01
C ASP A 33 7.77 -4.20 7.91
N PHE A 34 7.23 -4.73 8.99
CA PHE A 34 6.39 -3.97 9.92
C PHE A 34 7.17 -2.90 10.68
N SER A 35 8.49 -3.03 10.87
CA SER A 35 9.31 -2.01 11.53
C SER A 35 9.32 -0.65 10.76
N LYS A 36 9.01 -0.71 9.46
CA LYS A 36 8.93 0.46 8.58
C LYS A 36 7.51 0.97 8.37
N ALA A 37 6.51 0.34 8.98
CA ALA A 37 5.13 0.80 8.92
C ALA A 37 4.99 2.20 9.56
N ARG A 38 4.18 3.07 8.96
CA ARG A 38 3.95 4.44 9.43
C ARG A 38 2.46 4.71 9.50
N ALA A 39 1.98 5.06 10.69
CA ALA A 39 0.61 5.50 10.88
C ALA A 39 0.39 6.86 10.19
N SER A 40 -0.74 6.98 9.49
CA SER A 40 -1.26 8.21 8.94
C SER A 40 -2.50 8.61 9.72
N LYS A 41 -2.54 9.87 10.18
CA LYS A 41 -3.68 10.41 10.91
C LYS A 41 -4.85 10.65 9.97
N LYS A 42 -6.07 10.42 10.45
CA LYS A 42 -7.27 10.89 9.77
C LYS A 42 -7.33 12.42 9.82
N TYR A 43 -7.68 13.06 8.72
CA TYR A 43 -7.85 14.51 8.67
C TYR A 43 -9.33 14.88 8.70
N LYS A 44 -9.65 15.97 9.40
CA LYS A 44 -10.97 16.59 9.41
C LYS A 44 -10.77 18.10 9.24
N ASP A 45 -11.44 18.69 8.26
CA ASP A 45 -11.36 20.12 7.95
C ASP A 45 -9.92 20.64 7.76
N GLY A 46 -9.08 19.83 7.11
CA GLY A 46 -7.66 20.15 6.87
C GLY A 46 -6.75 20.03 8.09
N LYS A 47 -7.27 19.57 9.25
CA LYS A 47 -6.50 19.38 10.48
C LYS A 47 -6.34 17.89 10.81
N PRO A 48 -5.17 17.43 11.26
CA PRO A 48 -4.99 16.06 11.70
C PRO A 48 -5.80 15.81 12.98
N THR A 49 -6.44 14.65 13.05
CA THR A 49 -7.12 14.15 14.26
C THR A 49 -6.20 13.22 15.05
N ASP A 50 -6.63 12.79 16.23
CA ASP A 50 -5.90 11.80 17.03
C ASP A 50 -6.16 10.36 16.62
N TYR A 51 -7.06 10.14 15.65
CA TYR A 51 -7.36 8.82 15.12
C TYR A 51 -6.44 8.44 13.96
N ILE A 52 -5.97 7.20 13.97
CA ILE A 52 -5.30 6.60 12.82
C ILE A 52 -6.34 6.40 11.70
N GLY A 53 -6.00 6.85 10.50
CA GLY A 53 -6.82 6.70 9.30
C GLY A 53 -6.30 5.62 8.34
N SER A 54 -5.00 5.37 8.34
CA SER A 54 -4.36 4.30 7.59
C SER A 54 -2.95 4.02 8.10
N TYR A 55 -2.39 2.88 7.69
CA TYR A 55 -0.96 2.62 7.74
C TYR A 55 -0.36 2.63 6.34
N VAL A 56 0.79 3.27 6.18
CA VAL A 56 1.63 3.13 4.99
C VAL A 56 2.75 2.15 5.28
N MET A 57 2.89 1.15 4.43
CA MET A 57 3.85 0.07 4.54
C MET A 57 4.55 -0.17 3.20
N PHE A 58 5.62 -0.96 3.25
CA PHE A 58 6.41 -1.33 2.08
C PHE A 58 6.64 -2.82 2.12
N GLY A 59 6.47 -3.47 0.97
CA GLY A 59 6.69 -4.91 0.87
C GLY A 59 7.15 -5.34 -0.50
N ILE A 60 7.50 -6.62 -0.61
CA ILE A 60 7.94 -7.25 -1.85
C ILE A 60 7.12 -8.53 -2.06
N ASP A 61 6.83 -8.89 -3.31
CA ASP A 61 6.08 -10.11 -3.60
C ASP A 61 6.85 -11.37 -3.19
N GLU A 62 6.14 -12.48 -3.00
CA GLU A 62 6.69 -13.76 -2.55
C GLU A 62 7.83 -14.29 -3.43
N ARG A 63 7.73 -14.16 -4.75
CA ARG A 63 8.77 -14.66 -5.66
C ARG A 63 10.04 -13.84 -5.51
N THR A 64 9.92 -12.52 -5.42
CA THR A 64 11.06 -11.63 -5.19
C THR A 64 11.68 -11.85 -3.81
N ALA A 65 10.86 -12.00 -2.76
CA ALA A 65 11.34 -12.33 -1.42
C ALA A 65 12.16 -13.62 -1.41
N LYS A 66 11.68 -14.66 -2.09
CA LYS A 66 12.40 -15.93 -2.21
C LYS A 66 13.73 -15.77 -2.96
N ALA A 67 13.74 -15.02 -4.06
CA ALA A 67 14.97 -14.79 -4.83
C ALA A 67 16.03 -14.03 -4.01
N VAL A 68 15.62 -13.08 -3.17
CA VAL A 68 16.52 -12.39 -2.23
C VAL A 68 17.08 -13.38 -1.20
N ASN A 69 16.20 -14.18 -0.59
CA ASN A 69 16.61 -15.16 0.42
C ASN A 69 17.56 -16.23 -0.13
N ASP A 70 17.36 -16.64 -1.38
CA ASP A 70 18.20 -17.62 -2.07
C ASP A 70 19.54 -17.00 -2.57
N GLY A 71 19.77 -15.70 -2.33
CA GLY A 71 20.98 -14.99 -2.74
C GLY A 71 21.11 -14.74 -4.24
N LEU A 72 19.98 -14.79 -4.97
CA LEU A 72 19.94 -14.57 -6.43
C LEU A 72 19.86 -13.09 -6.79
N ILE A 73 19.35 -12.26 -5.89
CA ILE A 73 19.18 -10.80 -6.06
C ILE A 73 19.55 -10.12 -4.75
N ASP A 74 20.28 -9.01 -4.83
CA ASP A 74 20.58 -8.19 -3.66
C ASP A 74 19.36 -7.40 -3.21
N GLN A 75 19.10 -7.38 -1.89
CA GLN A 75 17.96 -6.66 -1.31
C GLN A 75 17.95 -5.15 -1.64
N GLU A 76 19.12 -4.55 -1.89
CA GLU A 76 19.27 -3.15 -2.26
C GLU A 76 18.74 -2.83 -3.67
N ASP A 77 18.72 -3.83 -4.56
CA ASP A 77 18.24 -3.69 -5.94
C ASP A 77 16.72 -3.90 -6.05
N VAL A 78 16.08 -4.35 -4.99
CA VAL A 78 14.64 -4.64 -4.98
C VAL A 78 13.83 -3.38 -4.70
N LYS A 79 12.96 -3.02 -5.65
CA LYS A 79 11.96 -1.97 -5.45
C LYS A 79 10.78 -2.51 -4.64
N SER A 80 10.44 -1.82 -3.56
CA SER A 80 9.28 -2.15 -2.76
C SER A 80 7.98 -1.62 -3.36
N ILE A 81 6.92 -2.38 -3.13
CA ILE A 81 5.54 -2.00 -3.36
C ILE A 81 5.08 -1.16 -2.17
N LYS A 82 4.60 0.06 -2.44
CA LYS A 82 3.95 0.89 -1.43
C LYS A 82 2.52 0.42 -1.20
N ILE A 83 2.14 0.25 0.05
CA ILE A 83 0.84 -0.26 0.47
C ILE A 83 0.22 0.70 1.47
N GLU A 84 -1.04 1.06 1.28
CA GLU A 84 -1.85 1.80 2.24
C GLU A 84 -2.99 0.91 2.74
N VAL A 85 -3.09 0.70 4.05
CA VAL A 85 -4.09 -0.17 4.66
C VAL A 85 -5.00 0.64 5.57
N HIS A 86 -6.32 0.51 5.39
CA HIS A 86 -7.34 1.28 6.11
C HIS A 86 -8.03 0.51 7.23
N GLY A 87 -7.49 -0.65 7.62
CA GLY A 87 -7.98 -1.51 8.69
C GLY A 87 -6.88 -2.41 9.24
N SER A 88 -7.27 -3.42 10.02
CA SER A 88 -6.34 -4.34 10.72
C SER A 88 -5.30 -3.61 11.59
N PHE A 89 -5.65 -2.46 12.19
CA PHE A 89 -4.70 -1.62 12.90
C PHE A 89 -4.09 -2.30 14.14
N GLU A 90 -4.89 -3.05 14.90
CA GLU A 90 -4.42 -3.82 16.05
C GLU A 90 -3.35 -4.85 15.64
N GLU A 91 -3.64 -5.67 14.63
CA GLU A 91 -2.69 -6.64 14.08
C GLU A 91 -1.42 -5.96 13.53
N ILE A 92 -1.53 -4.78 12.91
CA ILE A 92 -0.37 -4.01 12.44
C ILE A 92 0.46 -3.50 13.61
N GLU A 93 -0.18 -2.91 14.64
CA GLU A 93 0.49 -2.36 15.81
C GLU A 93 1.23 -3.43 16.61
N GLU A 94 0.61 -4.58 16.85
CA GLU A 94 1.26 -5.73 17.49
C GLU A 94 2.53 -6.14 16.74
N ASN A 95 2.45 -6.28 15.41
CA ASN A 95 3.60 -6.70 14.61
C ASN A 95 4.70 -5.63 14.46
N ILE A 96 4.36 -4.35 14.63
CA ILE A 96 5.35 -3.28 14.76
C ILE A 96 6.18 -3.47 16.03
N GLU A 97 5.53 -3.84 17.15
CA GLU A 97 6.21 -4.05 18.44
C GLU A 97 7.15 -5.27 18.41
N PHE A 98 6.72 -6.37 17.79
CA PHE A 98 7.56 -7.56 17.64
C PHE A 98 8.78 -7.32 16.75
N GLY A 99 8.66 -6.44 15.76
CA GLY A 99 9.74 -6.08 14.84
C GLY A 99 10.10 -7.23 13.91
N GLY A 100 9.71 -7.13 12.64
CA GLY A 100 10.06 -8.17 11.68
C GLY A 100 9.39 -8.00 10.34
N SER A 101 9.71 -8.94 9.45
CA SER A 101 9.03 -9.08 8.16
C SER A 101 8.15 -10.32 8.16
N LEU A 102 6.88 -10.16 7.78
CA LEU A 102 5.92 -11.26 7.69
C LEU A 102 5.20 -11.23 6.35
N PHE A 103 4.81 -12.41 5.86
CA PHE A 103 3.95 -12.50 4.70
C PHE A 103 2.52 -12.14 5.08
N VAL A 104 1.89 -11.31 4.25
CA VAL A 104 0.50 -10.90 4.40
C VAL A 104 -0.27 -11.10 3.10
N GLU A 105 -1.57 -11.32 3.23
CA GLU A 105 -2.54 -11.21 2.15
C GLU A 105 -3.37 -9.93 2.37
N LEU A 106 -3.50 -9.11 1.34
CA LEU A 106 -4.25 -7.85 1.41
C LEU A 106 -5.74 -8.07 1.12
N LEU A 107 -6.60 -7.34 1.82
CA LEU A 107 -8.06 -7.42 1.67
C LEU A 107 -8.59 -6.29 0.78
N ASP A 108 -9.56 -6.59 -0.10
CA ASP A 108 -10.23 -5.65 -1.02
C ASP A 108 -9.27 -4.67 -1.74
N VAL A 109 -8.27 -5.24 -2.41
CA VAL A 109 -7.16 -4.48 -2.99
C VAL A 109 -7.60 -3.61 -4.17
N GLN A 110 -7.16 -2.36 -4.14
CA GLN A 110 -7.26 -1.40 -5.23
C GLN A 110 -5.88 -0.89 -5.61
N VAL A 111 -5.63 -0.71 -6.90
CA VAL A 111 -4.45 0.01 -7.38
C VAL A 111 -4.82 1.48 -7.50
N LYS A 112 -4.05 2.37 -6.86
CA LYS A 112 -4.25 3.83 -6.97
C LYS A 112 -2.96 4.53 -7.35
N ALA A 113 -3.09 5.70 -7.95
CA ALA A 113 -1.95 6.57 -8.16
C ALA A 113 -1.42 7.09 -6.80
N ASP A 114 -0.11 6.97 -6.59
CA ASP A 114 0.57 7.55 -5.45
C ASP A 114 0.89 9.02 -5.74
N TRP A 115 0.06 9.89 -5.19
CA TRP A 115 0.24 11.33 -5.24
C TRP A 115 0.82 11.82 -3.91
N VAL A 116 1.95 12.52 -4.00
CA VAL A 116 2.56 13.19 -2.85
C VAL A 116 2.13 14.65 -2.83
N GLU A 117 1.85 15.17 -1.64
CA GLU A 117 1.57 16.59 -1.37
C GLU A 117 2.76 17.24 -0.64
N GLY A 118 2.80 18.58 -0.60
CA GLY A 118 3.83 19.33 0.13
C GLY A 118 5.04 19.71 -0.73
N ARG A 119 6.26 19.47 -0.22
CA ARG A 119 7.52 20.05 -0.76
C ARG A 119 7.91 19.53 -2.15
N ASN A 120 7.50 18.32 -2.53
CA ASN A 120 7.73 17.76 -3.87
C ASN A 120 6.45 17.12 -4.41
N PRO A 121 5.43 17.94 -4.71
CA PRO A 121 4.10 17.45 -5.02
C PRO A 121 4.06 16.79 -6.39
N GLY A 122 3.13 15.86 -6.58
CA GLY A 122 2.87 15.21 -7.87
C GLY A 122 2.83 13.69 -7.80
N TYR A 123 2.59 13.09 -8.96
CA TYR A 123 2.57 11.65 -9.15
C TYR A 123 3.98 11.07 -8.93
N LYS A 124 4.07 9.99 -8.16
CA LYS A 124 5.34 9.29 -7.90
C LYS A 124 5.36 7.88 -8.46
N ALA A 125 4.29 7.12 -8.25
CA ALA A 125 4.18 5.73 -8.66
C ALA A 125 2.72 5.27 -8.57
N VAL A 126 2.46 3.98 -8.74
CA VAL A 126 1.24 3.33 -8.25
C VAL A 126 1.47 2.79 -6.84
N LYS A 127 0.38 2.66 -6.07
CA LYS A 127 0.37 2.01 -4.76
C LYS A 127 -0.81 1.05 -4.67
N LEU A 128 -0.69 0.07 -3.79
CA LEU A 128 -1.81 -0.76 -3.36
C LEU A 128 -2.55 -0.05 -2.22
N VAL A 129 -3.87 -0.07 -2.27
CA VAL A 129 -4.76 0.39 -1.19
C VAL A 129 -5.66 -0.76 -0.82
N ALA A 130 -5.66 -1.14 0.46
CA ALA A 130 -6.39 -2.31 0.96
C ALA A 130 -7.30 -1.92 2.14
N SER A 131 -8.42 -2.63 2.29
CA SER A 131 -9.33 -2.45 3.42
C SER A 131 -8.73 -2.98 4.73
N GLY A 132 -7.83 -3.94 4.64
CA GLY A 132 -7.14 -4.59 5.74
C GLY A 132 -6.08 -5.55 5.23
N LEU A 133 -5.52 -6.33 6.15
CA LEU A 133 -4.63 -7.44 5.85
C LEU A 133 -4.91 -8.60 6.80
N LYS A 134 -4.36 -9.76 6.46
CA LYS A 134 -4.21 -10.90 7.37
C LYS A 134 -2.81 -11.48 7.20
N LEU A 135 -2.23 -12.00 8.28
CA LEU A 135 -1.02 -12.80 8.20
C LEU A 135 -1.23 -14.03 7.29
N ALA A 136 -0.33 -14.22 6.33
CA ALA A 136 -0.30 -15.40 5.49
C ALA A 136 0.44 -16.51 6.24
N MET A 137 -0.17 -17.70 6.35
CA MET A 137 0.54 -18.86 6.91
C MET A 137 1.77 -19.17 6.06
N GLN A 138 2.93 -19.32 6.73
CA GLN A 138 4.11 -19.92 6.10
C GLN A 138 3.77 -21.39 5.80
N VAL A 139 3.87 -21.78 4.53
CA VAL A 139 3.85 -23.19 4.11
C VAL A 139 5.28 -23.71 4.11
#